data_AF-A0A8C8FIV3-F1
#
_entry.id   AF-A0A8C8FIV3-F1
#
_cell.length_a   1.000
_cell.length_b   1.000
_cell.length_c   1.000
_cell.angle_alpha   90.00
_cell.angle_beta   90.00
_cell.angle_gamma   90.00
#
_symmetry.space_group_name_H-M   'P 1'
#
loop_
_entity.id
_entity.type
_entity.pdbx_description
1 polymer ?
#
loop_
_entity_poly.entity_id
_entity_poly.type
_entity_poly.pdbx_seq_one_letter_code
_entity_poly.pdbx_strand_id
1 'polypeptide(L)'
;MSLSAILPWSTSAVSSRITHMICKYHFLYEISWVNTLSFDFPQPPSHRTVRGFSKYALFKLLHGVLTSGTSEFTSTQNLFSCAFLVAGVLLSQSCQLLRDNDMKGDVTQMNSKGQVPVQMNPSSQRKEAPGGLLDSVMKAVIVIGSGLFVLAAFGNSLTWHLQRFWGASGDFWQNQWTKVHQRWEGHETALFYAGAMFVPFVAFWGSNLLLMLVDYTGMPNFITRYRIQVDKNNPVDPVKLRHAVKTVVLNQLFISVPMVVVCWAVMFSSGNPCGPELPTFHRGLLEMAFCAVLEELLFYYSHRLFHHPALYKHFHKQHHEWTAPIGVVSLYAHPLEHVLSNMLPALIGPVILGSHLVTTTLWYALALVSTTISHCGYHLPFLPSPEFHDYHHLKFNQNFGVLGVLDRLHGTDANFRKTKAYERHTLLLSLTPLTESIPDPPKKVQ
;
A
#
# COMPACT_ATOMS: atom_id res chain seq x y z
N MET A 1 -26.65 30.49 -52.81
CA MET A 1 -26.90 29.05 -52.92
C MET A 1 -26.20 28.36 -51.76
N SER A 2 -26.98 27.64 -50.95
CA SER A 2 -26.56 26.89 -49.76
C SER A 2 -25.79 25.61 -50.16
N LEU A 3 -24.81 25.23 -49.33
CA LEU A 3 -24.28 23.87 -49.25
C LEU A 3 -24.35 23.42 -47.78
N SER A 4 -25.58 23.38 -47.28
CA SER A 4 -25.97 22.72 -46.03
C SER A 4 -26.95 21.60 -46.37
N ALA A 5 -26.44 20.46 -46.85
CA ALA A 5 -27.14 19.18 -46.87
C ALA A 5 -26.19 18.11 -47.42
N ILE A 6 -25.76 17.18 -46.57
CA ILE A 6 -25.68 15.72 -46.80
C ILE A 6 -25.04 15.11 -45.53
N LEU A 7 -25.82 14.27 -44.84
CA LEU A 7 -25.52 13.39 -43.69
C LEU A 7 -25.60 13.99 -42.26
N PRO A 8 -26.62 13.59 -41.46
CA PRO A 8 -26.62 13.79 -40.02
C PRO A 8 -26.01 12.55 -39.33
N TRP A 9 -24.80 12.67 -38.79
CA TRP A 9 -24.28 11.68 -37.85
C TRP A 9 -23.95 12.42 -36.55
N SER A 10 -24.74 12.18 -35.51
CA SER A 10 -24.43 12.70 -34.18
C SER A 10 -23.17 12.00 -33.66
N THR A 11 -22.19 12.78 -33.23
CA THR A 11 -20.93 12.32 -32.63
C THR A 11 -21.15 11.52 -31.34
N SER A 12 -22.32 11.67 -30.69
CA SER A 12 -22.72 10.88 -29.52
C SER A 12 -23.05 9.42 -29.84
N ALA A 13 -23.57 9.11 -31.04
CA ALA A 13 -23.98 7.75 -31.40
C ALA A 13 -22.79 6.86 -31.81
N VAL A 14 -21.70 7.46 -32.32
CA VAL A 14 -20.47 6.75 -32.70
C VAL A 14 -19.64 6.41 -31.46
N SER A 15 -19.54 7.32 -30.48
CA SER A 15 -18.86 7.05 -29.20
C SER A 15 -19.54 5.93 -28.41
N SER A 16 -20.88 5.95 -28.30
CA SER A 16 -21.62 4.90 -27.59
C SER A 16 -21.46 3.52 -28.24
N ARG A 17 -21.47 3.44 -29.58
CA ARG A 17 -21.32 2.16 -30.29
C ARG A 17 -19.88 1.62 -30.25
N ILE A 18 -18.86 2.47 -30.23
CA ILE A 18 -17.46 2.04 -30.08
C ILE A 18 -17.19 1.56 -28.65
N THR A 19 -17.67 2.26 -27.62
CA THR A 19 -17.55 1.82 -26.22
C THR A 19 -18.29 0.50 -25.97
N HIS A 20 -19.48 0.32 -26.55
CA HIS A 20 -20.23 -0.94 -26.43
C HIS A 20 -19.58 -2.09 -27.22
N MET A 21 -18.92 -1.81 -28.35
CA MET A 21 -18.21 -2.82 -29.13
C MET A 21 -16.90 -3.24 -28.45
N ILE A 22 -16.15 -2.30 -27.84
CA ILE A 22 -14.94 -2.61 -27.06
C ILE A 22 -15.29 -3.45 -25.82
N CYS A 23 -16.35 -3.11 -25.06
CA CYS A 23 -16.76 -3.90 -23.90
C CYS A 23 -17.25 -5.30 -24.28
N LYS A 24 -17.93 -5.46 -25.43
CA LYS A 24 -18.44 -6.78 -25.87
C LYS A 24 -17.34 -7.68 -26.44
N TYR A 25 -16.29 -7.12 -27.04
CA TYR A 25 -15.12 -7.88 -27.51
C TYR A 25 -14.13 -8.22 -26.38
N HIS A 26 -13.97 -7.37 -25.36
CA HIS A 26 -13.11 -7.67 -24.20
C HIS A 26 -13.70 -8.80 -23.33
N PHE A 27 -15.03 -8.90 -23.22
CA PHE A 27 -15.71 -9.92 -22.42
C PHE A 27 -15.64 -11.34 -23.04
N LEU A 28 -15.58 -11.45 -24.37
CA LEU A 28 -15.46 -12.74 -25.06
C LEU A 28 -14.00 -13.23 -25.18
N TYR A 29 -13.02 -12.33 -25.13
CA TYR A 29 -11.59 -12.70 -25.17
C TYR A 29 -11.09 -13.21 -23.80
N GLU A 30 -11.55 -12.61 -22.70
CA GLU A 30 -11.17 -13.00 -21.32
C GLU A 30 -11.64 -14.41 -20.94
N ILE A 31 -12.79 -14.88 -21.46
CA ILE A 31 -13.29 -16.24 -21.20
C ILE A 31 -12.50 -17.31 -22.00
N SER A 32 -11.86 -16.92 -23.12
CA SER A 32 -11.04 -17.84 -23.92
C SER A 32 -9.61 -17.99 -23.38
N TRP A 33 -9.01 -16.94 -22.81
CA TRP A 33 -7.64 -17.02 -22.28
C TRP A 33 -7.54 -17.82 -20.98
N VAL A 34 -8.55 -17.75 -20.11
CA VAL A 34 -8.57 -18.48 -18.83
C VAL A 34 -8.69 -20.01 -19.02
N ASN A 35 -9.21 -20.48 -20.15
CA ASN A 35 -9.45 -21.90 -20.40
C ASN A 35 -8.39 -22.59 -21.30
N THR A 36 -7.42 -21.85 -21.87
CA THR A 36 -6.48 -22.41 -22.87
C THR A 36 -5.05 -22.64 -22.33
N LEU A 37 -4.79 -22.36 -21.06
CA LEU A 37 -3.52 -22.67 -20.40
C LEU A 37 -3.75 -23.67 -19.26
N SER A 38 -3.98 -24.93 -19.64
CA SER A 38 -3.93 -26.07 -18.72
C SER A 38 -2.47 -26.27 -18.28
N PHE A 39 -2.12 -25.76 -17.10
CA PHE A 39 -0.86 -26.08 -16.43
C PHE A 39 -1.04 -27.37 -15.61
N ASP A 40 -0.48 -28.48 -16.09
CA ASP A 40 -0.38 -29.72 -15.33
C ASP A 40 0.81 -29.68 -14.36
N PHE A 41 0.54 -29.63 -13.06
CA PHE A 41 1.52 -29.96 -12.01
C PHE A 41 0.85 -30.58 -10.76
N PRO A 42 1.55 -31.46 -10.02
CA PRO A 42 0.96 -32.46 -9.13
C PRO A 42 0.38 -31.86 -7.83
N GLN A 43 -0.82 -32.33 -7.46
CA GLN A 43 -1.53 -31.97 -6.24
C GLN A 43 -0.99 -32.73 -5.01
N PRO A 44 -0.73 -32.06 -3.87
CA PRO A 44 -0.59 -32.73 -2.57
C PRO A 44 -1.97 -33.01 -1.94
N PRO A 45 -2.06 -33.98 -1.01
CA PRO A 45 -3.33 -34.59 -0.63
C PRO A 45 -4.22 -33.65 0.21
N SER A 46 -5.50 -33.88 0.02
CA SER A 46 -6.64 -33.12 0.53
C SER A 46 -6.72 -33.04 2.06
N HIS A 47 -6.82 -31.83 2.60
CA HIS A 47 -7.64 -31.56 3.79
C HIS A 47 -8.69 -30.50 3.46
N ARG A 48 -9.96 -30.90 3.52
CA ARG A 48 -11.14 -30.04 3.38
C ARG A 48 -11.19 -29.03 4.52
N THR A 49 -11.17 -27.73 4.23
CA THR A 49 -12.04 -26.73 4.90
C THR A 49 -12.02 -25.37 4.18
N VAL A 50 -13.23 -24.90 3.84
CA VAL A 50 -13.68 -23.51 3.56
C VAL A 50 -12.75 -22.62 2.70
N ARG A 51 -12.90 -22.69 1.37
CA ARG A 51 -12.49 -21.61 0.43
C ARG A 51 -13.63 -21.29 -0.51
N GLY A 52 -14.43 -20.27 -0.19
CA GLY A 52 -15.51 -19.81 -1.06
C GLY A 52 -15.74 -18.30 -1.08
N PHE A 53 -15.13 -17.51 -0.18
CA PHE A 53 -15.57 -16.12 0.05
C PHE A 53 -14.69 -15.01 -0.53
N SER A 54 -13.47 -15.30 -1.01
CA SER A 54 -12.50 -14.24 -1.34
C SER A 54 -12.56 -13.71 -2.78
N LYS A 55 -12.71 -14.58 -3.79
CA LYS A 55 -12.61 -14.16 -5.21
C LYS A 55 -13.85 -13.39 -5.70
N TYR A 56 -15.02 -13.79 -5.22
CA TYR A 56 -16.31 -13.24 -5.67
C TYR A 56 -16.59 -11.85 -5.08
N ALA A 57 -16.10 -11.59 -3.85
CA ALA A 57 -16.25 -10.30 -3.18
C ALA A 57 -15.40 -9.20 -3.83
N LEU A 58 -14.14 -9.51 -4.18
CA LEU A 58 -13.24 -8.56 -4.84
C LEU A 58 -13.75 -8.21 -6.26
N PHE A 59 -14.24 -9.21 -7.00
CA PHE A 59 -14.84 -9.00 -8.32
C PHE A 59 -16.11 -8.14 -8.26
N LYS A 60 -17.01 -8.37 -7.30
CA LYS A 60 -18.22 -7.54 -7.10
C LYS A 60 -17.90 -6.11 -6.67
N LEU A 61 -16.84 -5.92 -5.88
CA LEU A 61 -16.38 -4.60 -5.46
C LEU A 61 -15.83 -3.80 -6.64
N LEU A 62 -14.94 -4.41 -7.45
CA LEU A 62 -14.41 -3.81 -8.67
C LEU A 62 -15.51 -3.50 -9.68
N HIS A 63 -16.47 -4.42 -9.85
CA HIS A 63 -17.64 -4.19 -10.71
C HIS A 63 -18.50 -3.02 -10.21
N GLY A 64 -18.79 -2.94 -8.91
CA GLY A 64 -19.60 -1.85 -8.33
C GLY A 64 -18.96 -0.46 -8.47
N VAL A 65 -17.63 -0.38 -8.36
CA VAL A 65 -16.85 0.85 -8.57
C VAL A 65 -16.82 1.24 -10.05
N LEU A 66 -16.70 0.26 -10.96
CA LEU A 66 -16.64 0.52 -12.42
C LEU A 66 -18.02 0.84 -13.03
N THR A 67 -19.13 0.40 -12.44
CA THR A 67 -20.48 0.62 -12.97
C THR A 67 -21.23 1.83 -12.38
N SER A 68 -20.73 2.44 -11.31
CA SER A 68 -21.37 3.63 -10.71
C SER A 68 -20.79 4.91 -11.34
N GLY A 69 -21.39 5.32 -12.46
CA GLY A 69 -21.24 6.65 -13.00
C GLY A 69 -21.61 7.72 -11.96
N THR A 70 -20.91 8.84 -12.02
CA THR A 70 -20.99 10.04 -11.17
C THR A 70 -22.41 10.47 -10.80
N SER A 71 -22.92 10.05 -9.64
CA SER A 71 -23.82 10.80 -8.77
C SER A 71 -24.23 9.93 -7.59
N GLU A 72 -24.17 10.49 -6.38
CA GLU A 72 -24.64 9.89 -5.11
C GLU A 72 -23.69 8.88 -4.41
N PHE A 73 -22.59 9.42 -3.86
CA PHE A 73 -21.95 8.82 -2.68
C PHE A 73 -22.29 9.69 -1.46
N THR A 74 -23.37 9.35 -0.75
CA THR A 74 -23.72 10.00 0.52
C THR A 74 -23.47 9.10 1.73
N SER A 75 -22.82 9.74 2.72
CA SER A 75 -22.92 9.55 4.17
C SER A 75 -22.46 8.24 4.85
N THR A 76 -21.50 8.42 5.76
CA THR A 76 -21.25 7.72 7.05
C THR A 76 -21.12 6.19 7.11
N GLN A 77 -21.89 5.39 6.37
CA GLN A 77 -21.75 3.92 6.38
C GLN A 77 -20.52 3.43 5.62
N ASN A 78 -20.12 4.13 4.56
CA ASN A 78 -18.90 3.83 3.79
C ASN A 78 -17.60 4.22 4.53
N LEU A 79 -17.70 5.16 5.48
CA LEU A 79 -16.61 5.58 6.37
C LEU A 79 -16.21 4.46 7.33
N PHE A 80 -17.17 3.74 7.92
CA PHE A 80 -16.86 2.58 8.74
C PHE A 80 -16.30 1.45 7.90
N SER A 81 -16.92 1.08 6.78
CA SER A 81 -16.46 -0.04 5.95
C SER A 81 -15.06 0.17 5.34
N CYS A 82 -14.71 1.39 4.92
CA CYS A 82 -13.38 1.69 4.37
C CYS A 82 -12.33 1.94 5.45
N ALA A 83 -12.68 2.56 6.59
CA ALA A 83 -11.77 2.63 7.74
C ALA A 83 -11.48 1.23 8.29
N PHE A 84 -12.45 0.31 8.31
CA PHE A 84 -12.21 -1.10 8.64
C PHE A 84 -11.37 -1.84 7.60
N LEU A 85 -11.31 -1.39 6.34
CA LEU A 85 -10.48 -1.97 5.29
C LEU A 85 -9.04 -1.47 5.36
N VAL A 86 -8.82 -0.15 5.50
CA VAL A 86 -7.47 0.43 5.62
C VAL A 86 -6.89 0.13 7.00
N ALA A 87 -7.67 0.33 8.08
CA ALA A 87 -7.28 -0.13 9.41
C ALA A 87 -7.25 -1.65 9.46
N GLY A 88 -8.07 -2.40 8.72
CA GLY A 88 -8.00 -3.86 8.67
C GLY A 88 -6.75 -4.39 7.95
N VAL A 89 -6.29 -3.72 6.89
CA VAL A 89 -5.02 -4.04 6.22
C VAL A 89 -3.84 -3.70 7.15
N LEU A 90 -3.84 -2.51 7.77
CA LEU A 90 -2.78 -2.07 8.70
C LEU A 90 -2.81 -2.83 10.06
N LEU A 91 -3.99 -3.18 10.58
CA LEU A 91 -4.18 -3.99 11.79
C LEU A 91 -4.03 -5.48 11.51
N SER A 92 -4.25 -5.99 10.29
CA SER A 92 -3.96 -7.40 9.98
C SER A 92 -2.47 -7.70 10.11
N GLN A 93 -1.61 -6.74 9.74
CA GLN A 93 -0.17 -6.84 9.96
C GLN A 93 0.20 -6.76 11.45
N SER A 94 -0.57 -6.04 12.26
CA SER A 94 -0.31 -5.84 13.70
C SER A 94 -0.91 -6.92 14.62
N CYS A 95 -2.12 -7.41 14.34
CA CYS A 95 -2.85 -8.40 15.14
C CYS A 95 -2.50 -9.86 14.80
N GLN A 96 -1.96 -10.15 13.62
CA GLN A 96 -1.49 -11.52 13.31
C GLN A 96 -0.17 -11.86 14.04
N LEU A 97 0.65 -10.85 14.38
CA LEU A 97 1.85 -11.02 15.21
C LEU A 97 1.55 -11.35 16.68
N LEU A 98 0.42 -10.91 17.23
CA LEU A 98 0.02 -11.25 18.60
C LEU A 98 -0.50 -12.69 18.72
N ARG A 99 -1.13 -13.23 17.66
CA ARG A 99 -1.72 -14.58 17.67
C ARG A 99 -0.68 -15.70 17.52
N ASP A 100 0.46 -15.44 16.88
CA ASP A 100 1.55 -16.41 16.75
C ASP A 100 2.46 -16.48 18.00
N ASN A 101 2.45 -15.46 18.87
CA ASN A 101 3.17 -15.47 20.15
C ASN A 101 2.42 -16.24 21.25
N ASP A 102 1.09 -16.33 21.21
CA ASP A 102 0.29 -17.09 22.19
C ASP A 102 0.38 -18.63 22.00
N MET A 103 0.81 -19.12 20.84
CA MET A 103 0.95 -20.58 20.60
C MET A 103 2.30 -21.16 21.07
N LYS A 104 3.17 -20.37 21.70
CA LYS A 104 4.45 -20.84 22.26
C LYS A 104 4.51 -20.87 23.79
N GLY A 105 3.44 -20.52 24.48
CA GLY A 105 3.40 -20.49 25.94
C GLY A 105 2.32 -21.40 26.52
N ASP A 106 2.48 -22.71 26.42
CA ASP A 106 1.97 -23.62 27.48
C ASP A 106 2.45 -25.06 27.25
N VAL A 107 3.66 -25.35 27.72
CA VAL A 107 4.06 -26.70 28.13
C VAL A 107 4.90 -26.57 29.40
N THR A 108 4.27 -26.66 30.57
CA THR A 108 4.94 -27.20 31.75
C THR A 108 3.97 -28.03 32.58
N GLN A 109 4.35 -29.29 32.80
CA GLN A 109 3.64 -30.28 33.60
C GLN A 109 3.94 -30.14 35.11
N MET A 110 3.02 -30.73 35.89
CA MET A 110 3.24 -31.55 37.11
C MET A 110 3.20 -30.91 38.53
N ASN A 111 2.10 -31.24 39.25
CA ASN A 111 2.00 -32.30 40.29
C ASN A 111 1.66 -31.90 41.75
N SER A 112 0.64 -32.61 42.28
CA SER A 112 0.56 -33.29 43.60
C SER A 112 0.54 -32.54 44.96
N LYS A 113 -0.56 -32.85 45.68
CA LYS A 113 -0.73 -33.08 47.14
C LYS A 113 -0.94 -31.87 48.07
N GLY A 114 -2.00 -31.99 48.88
CA GLY A 114 -2.13 -31.30 50.18
C GLY A 114 -3.57 -30.99 50.60
N GLN A 115 -4.32 -31.99 51.07
CA GLN A 115 -5.54 -31.76 51.86
C GLN A 115 -5.17 -31.43 53.31
N VAL A 116 -5.69 -30.33 53.85
CA VAL A 116 -5.80 -30.06 55.29
C VAL A 116 -7.17 -29.42 55.54
N PRO A 117 -8.00 -29.91 56.49
CA PRO A 117 -9.30 -29.31 56.77
C PRO A 117 -9.16 -28.19 57.81
N VAL A 118 -9.72 -27.02 57.53
CA VAL A 118 -9.81 -25.91 58.50
C VAL A 118 -11.15 -25.97 59.22
N GLN A 119 -11.09 -26.07 60.56
CA GLN A 119 -12.20 -26.01 61.49
C GLN A 119 -12.98 -24.68 61.36
N MET A 120 -14.30 -24.78 61.32
CA MET A 120 -15.22 -23.66 61.52
C MET A 120 -15.29 -23.29 63.01
N ASN A 121 -15.17 -22.00 63.31
CA ASN A 121 -15.61 -21.43 64.58
C ASN A 121 -16.59 -20.28 64.30
N PRO A 122 -17.82 -20.26 64.85
CA PRO A 122 -18.83 -19.27 64.53
C PRO A 122 -18.84 -18.16 65.59
N SER A 123 -18.47 -16.93 65.22
CA SER A 123 -19.01 -15.70 65.84
C SER A 123 -18.24 -14.46 65.38
N SER A 124 -18.72 -13.83 64.31
CA SER A 124 -18.65 -12.37 64.23
C SER A 124 -19.91 -11.89 63.51
N GLN A 125 -20.87 -11.41 64.28
CA GLN A 125 -22.07 -10.74 63.78
C GLN A 125 -21.65 -9.54 62.93
N ARG A 126 -21.70 -9.70 61.60
CA ARG A 126 -21.61 -8.58 60.68
C ARG A 126 -22.98 -7.92 60.68
N LYS A 127 -23.06 -6.67 61.15
CA LYS A 127 -24.23 -5.82 60.93
C LYS A 127 -24.45 -5.73 59.41
N GLU A 128 -25.48 -6.39 58.91
CA GLU A 128 -25.94 -6.21 57.54
C GLU A 128 -26.44 -4.77 57.39
N ALA A 129 -25.72 -3.96 56.61
CA ALA A 129 -26.29 -2.73 56.07
C ALA A 129 -27.43 -3.13 55.11
N PRO A 130 -28.55 -2.38 55.04
CA PRO A 130 -29.67 -2.72 54.17
C PRO A 130 -29.31 -2.39 52.72
N GLY A 131 -28.42 -3.17 52.11
CA GLY A 131 -28.12 -3.13 50.69
C GLY A 131 -29.19 -3.89 49.93
N GLY A 132 -30.42 -3.35 49.90
CA GLY A 132 -31.51 -3.95 49.13
C GLY A 132 -31.16 -4.01 47.64
N LEU A 133 -31.82 -4.91 46.90
CA LEU A 133 -31.75 -4.99 45.44
C LEU A 133 -31.89 -3.61 44.78
N LEU A 134 -32.76 -2.75 45.35
CA LEU A 134 -32.98 -1.38 44.90
C LEU A 134 -31.74 -0.48 45.01
N ASP A 135 -30.94 -0.59 46.08
CA ASP A 135 -29.72 0.21 46.26
C ASP A 135 -28.63 -0.24 45.28
N SER A 136 -28.51 -1.55 45.05
CA SER A 136 -27.62 -2.11 44.02
C SER A 136 -28.03 -1.69 42.61
N VAL A 137 -29.33 -1.69 42.30
CA VAL A 137 -29.86 -1.23 41.02
C VAL A 137 -29.64 0.26 40.84
N MET A 138 -29.88 1.09 41.86
CA MET A 138 -29.64 2.53 41.80
C MET A 138 -28.16 2.85 41.57
N LYS A 139 -27.25 2.16 42.27
CA LYS A 139 -25.80 2.30 42.05
C LYS A 139 -25.40 1.89 40.63
N ALA A 140 -25.93 0.79 40.12
CA ALA A 140 -25.68 0.35 38.75
C ALA A 140 -26.20 1.37 37.72
N VAL A 141 -27.42 1.90 37.90
CA VAL A 141 -27.98 2.94 37.02
C VAL A 141 -27.15 4.21 37.05
N ILE A 142 -26.65 4.64 38.21
CA ILE A 142 -25.80 5.83 38.33
C ILE A 142 -24.45 5.60 37.64
N VAL A 143 -23.80 4.45 37.88
CA VAL A 143 -22.48 4.15 37.29
C VAL A 143 -22.58 3.97 35.78
N ILE A 144 -23.56 3.20 35.30
CA ILE A 144 -23.78 2.97 33.87
C ILE A 144 -24.25 4.27 33.20
N GLY A 145 -25.19 5.00 33.80
CA GLY A 145 -25.72 6.25 33.26
C GLY A 145 -24.66 7.36 33.19
N SER A 146 -23.86 7.53 34.24
CA SER A 146 -22.75 8.49 34.23
C SER A 146 -21.65 8.10 33.25
N GLY A 147 -21.33 6.80 33.14
CA GLY A 147 -20.39 6.28 32.14
C GLY A 147 -20.86 6.54 30.70
N LEU A 148 -22.13 6.26 30.40
CA LEU A 148 -22.73 6.54 29.08
C LEU A 148 -22.77 8.03 28.77
N PHE A 149 -23.09 8.87 29.76
CA PHE A 149 -23.10 10.32 29.60
C PHE A 149 -21.69 10.87 29.31
N VAL A 150 -20.67 10.43 30.06
CA VAL A 150 -19.27 10.83 29.82
C VAL A 150 -18.80 10.36 28.44
N LEU A 151 -19.13 9.13 28.04
CA LEU A 151 -18.74 8.61 26.74
C LEU A 151 -19.43 9.35 25.59
N ALA A 152 -20.71 9.70 25.74
CA ALA A 152 -21.43 10.53 24.77
C ALA A 152 -20.90 11.96 24.71
N ALA A 153 -20.63 12.59 25.86
CA ALA A 153 -20.06 13.93 25.93
C ALA A 153 -18.64 13.98 25.34
N PHE A 154 -17.81 12.99 25.64
CA PHE A 154 -16.48 12.84 25.07
C PHE A 154 -16.54 12.58 23.56
N GLY A 155 -17.41 11.67 23.10
CA GLY A 155 -17.61 11.40 21.67
C GLY A 155 -18.07 12.64 20.90
N ASN A 156 -19.01 13.41 21.44
CA ASN A 156 -19.48 14.65 20.84
C ASN A 156 -18.42 15.75 20.85
N SER A 157 -17.69 15.91 21.96
CA SER A 157 -16.60 16.89 22.07
C SER A 157 -15.45 16.56 21.11
N LEU A 158 -15.03 15.30 21.07
CA LEU A 158 -14.01 14.82 20.13
C LEU A 158 -14.47 15.04 18.68
N THR A 159 -15.71 14.67 18.35
CA THR A 159 -16.27 14.90 17.01
C THR A 159 -16.28 16.39 16.66
N TRP A 160 -16.67 17.27 17.58
CA TRP A 160 -16.66 18.71 17.36
C TRP A 160 -15.24 19.26 17.14
N HIS A 161 -14.27 18.86 17.96
CA HIS A 161 -12.88 19.27 17.81
C HIS A 161 -12.26 18.75 16.52
N LEU A 162 -12.55 17.49 16.14
CA LEU A 162 -12.12 16.92 14.87
C LEU A 162 -12.77 17.66 13.70
N GLN A 163 -14.08 17.93 13.72
CA GLN A 163 -14.73 18.71 12.67
C GLN A 163 -14.16 20.12 12.54
N ARG A 164 -13.89 20.80 13.68
CA ARG A 164 -13.31 22.14 13.69
C ARG A 164 -11.89 22.16 13.15
N PHE A 165 -11.05 21.22 13.58
CA PHE A 165 -9.67 21.12 13.10
C PHE A 165 -9.62 20.71 11.63
N TRP A 166 -10.44 19.73 11.21
CA TRP A 166 -10.47 19.29 9.82
C TRP A 166 -11.05 20.35 8.90
N GLY A 167 -12.08 21.09 9.34
CA GLY A 167 -12.63 22.22 8.61
C GLY A 167 -11.60 23.34 8.44
N ALA A 168 -10.96 23.77 9.53
CA ALA A 168 -9.92 24.80 9.48
C ALA A 168 -8.69 24.36 8.65
N SER A 169 -8.30 23.10 8.74
CA SER A 169 -7.24 22.50 7.91
C SER A 169 -7.64 22.50 6.43
N GLY A 170 -8.87 22.11 6.12
CA GLY A 170 -9.43 22.14 4.76
C GLY A 170 -9.40 23.54 4.16
N ASP A 171 -9.91 24.55 4.88
CA ASP A 171 -9.89 25.95 4.45
C ASP A 171 -8.46 26.45 4.25
N PHE A 172 -7.53 26.06 5.13
CA PHE A 172 -6.12 26.41 4.99
C PHE A 172 -5.52 25.86 3.69
N TRP A 173 -5.69 24.56 3.42
CA TRP A 173 -5.17 23.92 2.21
C TRP A 173 -5.83 24.43 0.95
N GLN A 174 -7.15 24.63 0.98
CA GLN A 174 -7.90 25.23 -0.11
C GLN A 174 -7.38 26.63 -0.42
N ASN A 175 -7.15 27.47 0.60
CA ASN A 175 -6.56 28.80 0.42
C ASN A 175 -5.15 28.75 -0.19
N GLN A 176 -4.30 27.78 0.19
CA GLN A 176 -2.99 27.63 -0.46
C GLN A 176 -3.13 27.19 -1.91
N TRP A 177 -4.02 26.23 -2.18
CA TRP A 177 -4.29 25.77 -3.54
C TRP A 177 -4.85 26.88 -4.42
N THR A 178 -5.81 27.68 -3.93
CA THR A 178 -6.35 28.83 -4.67
C THR A 178 -5.26 29.81 -5.06
N LYS A 179 -4.28 30.10 -4.19
CA LYS A 179 -3.13 30.96 -4.56
C LYS A 179 -2.28 30.35 -5.67
N VAL A 180 -2.01 29.05 -5.61
CA VAL A 180 -1.26 28.34 -6.65
C VAL A 180 -2.04 28.34 -7.96
N HIS A 181 -3.32 27.98 -7.92
CA HIS A 181 -4.22 27.96 -9.07
C HIS A 181 -4.30 29.34 -9.74
N GLN A 182 -4.54 30.41 -8.98
CA GLN A 182 -4.58 31.79 -9.51
C GLN A 182 -3.23 32.21 -10.10
N ARG A 183 -2.11 31.81 -9.49
CA ARG A 183 -0.76 32.15 -10.00
C ARG A 183 -0.45 31.49 -11.35
N TRP A 184 -1.12 30.38 -11.66
CA TRP A 184 -0.93 29.55 -12.86
C TRP A 184 -2.17 29.54 -13.77
N GLU A 185 -3.09 30.50 -13.59
CA GLU A 185 -4.28 30.63 -14.42
C GLU A 185 -3.88 30.77 -15.90
N GLY A 186 -4.53 30.00 -16.79
CA GLY A 186 -4.17 29.91 -18.21
C GLY A 186 -2.94 29.05 -18.54
N HIS A 187 -2.26 28.50 -17.52
CA HIS A 187 -1.08 27.65 -17.66
C HIS A 187 -1.26 26.25 -17.02
N GLU A 188 -2.46 25.68 -17.13
CA GLU A 188 -2.85 24.40 -16.51
C GLU A 188 -1.91 23.25 -16.90
N THR A 189 -1.51 23.16 -18.18
CA THR A 189 -0.57 22.15 -18.65
C THR A 189 0.77 22.24 -17.90
N ALA A 190 1.28 23.45 -17.71
CA ALA A 190 2.56 23.66 -17.03
C ALA A 190 2.43 23.42 -15.52
N LEU A 191 1.29 23.78 -14.92
CA LEU A 191 0.95 23.47 -13.53
C LEU A 191 0.89 21.95 -13.32
N PHE A 192 0.24 21.22 -14.23
CA PHE A 192 0.15 19.77 -14.17
C PHE A 192 1.53 19.12 -14.23
N TYR A 193 2.40 19.53 -15.15
CA TYR A 193 3.76 18.98 -15.22
C TYR A 193 4.61 19.36 -13.99
N ALA A 194 4.46 20.56 -13.45
CA ALA A 194 5.12 20.94 -12.20
C ALA A 194 4.69 20.03 -11.02
N GLY A 195 3.39 19.72 -10.91
CA GLY A 195 2.90 18.80 -9.87
C GLY A 195 3.25 17.34 -10.15
N ALA A 196 2.81 16.80 -11.29
CA ALA A 196 2.88 15.38 -11.60
C ALA A 196 4.27 14.88 -12.01
N MET A 197 5.23 15.76 -12.33
CA MET A 197 6.59 15.36 -12.70
C MET A 197 7.64 15.91 -11.74
N PHE A 198 7.67 17.23 -11.51
CA PHE A 198 8.76 17.84 -10.74
C PHE A 198 8.72 17.47 -9.25
N VAL A 199 7.54 17.47 -8.61
CA VAL A 199 7.43 17.08 -7.19
C VAL A 199 7.84 15.60 -6.97
N PRO A 200 7.30 14.61 -7.70
CA PRO A 200 7.77 13.23 -7.61
C PRO A 200 9.25 13.04 -7.95
N PHE A 201 9.78 13.80 -8.92
CA PHE A 201 11.21 13.81 -9.25
C PHE A 201 12.05 14.26 -8.06
N VAL A 202 11.68 15.35 -7.39
CA VAL A 202 12.37 15.83 -6.19
C VAL A 202 12.25 14.83 -5.04
N ALA A 203 11.09 14.21 -4.85
CA ALA A 203 10.92 13.18 -3.82
C ALA A 203 11.83 11.96 -4.06
N PHE A 204 11.89 11.48 -5.30
CA PHE A 204 12.74 10.36 -5.70
C PHE A 204 14.23 10.70 -5.58
N TRP A 205 14.70 11.77 -6.23
CA TRP A 205 16.13 12.12 -6.20
C TRP A 205 16.56 12.65 -4.84
N GLY A 206 15.70 13.37 -4.12
CA GLY A 206 16.01 13.85 -2.77
C GLY A 206 16.26 12.71 -1.79
N SER A 207 15.35 11.71 -1.77
CA SER A 207 15.54 10.51 -0.92
C SER A 207 16.75 9.69 -1.36
N ASN A 208 16.93 9.48 -2.66
CA ASN A 208 18.02 8.66 -3.19
C ASN A 208 19.39 9.33 -3.13
N LEU A 209 19.51 10.66 -3.23
CA LEU A 209 20.79 11.35 -3.06
C LEU A 209 21.33 11.15 -1.66
N LEU A 210 20.48 11.26 -0.64
CA LEU A 210 20.88 11.01 0.75
C LEU A 210 21.37 9.57 0.94
N LEU A 211 20.61 8.59 0.45
CA LEU A 211 20.97 7.16 0.55
C LEU A 211 22.23 6.82 -0.26
N MET A 212 22.33 7.31 -1.50
CA MET A 212 23.51 7.11 -2.35
C MET A 212 24.79 7.70 -1.75
N LEU A 213 24.70 8.82 -1.03
CA LEU A 213 25.85 9.36 -0.30
C LEU A 213 26.32 8.38 0.77
N VAL A 214 25.39 7.74 1.49
CA VAL A 214 25.73 6.71 2.48
C VAL A 214 26.31 5.47 1.81
N ASP A 215 25.70 5.02 0.71
CA ASP A 215 26.14 3.85 -0.05
C ASP A 215 27.53 4.02 -0.69
N TYR A 216 27.83 5.25 -1.15
CA TYR A 216 29.11 5.59 -1.76
C TYR A 216 30.23 5.77 -0.74
N THR A 217 29.92 6.43 0.39
CA THR A 217 30.93 6.76 1.42
C THR A 217 31.11 5.69 2.49
N GLY A 218 30.11 4.80 2.68
CA GLY A 218 30.05 3.88 3.81
C GLY A 218 29.78 4.57 5.16
N MET A 219 29.41 5.85 5.15
CA MET A 219 29.21 6.68 6.34
C MET A 219 27.89 7.47 6.25
N PRO A 220 27.28 7.86 7.38
CA PRO A 220 27.72 7.67 8.77
C PRO A 220 27.25 6.34 9.39
N ASN A 221 27.96 5.88 10.42
CA ASN A 221 27.71 4.60 11.11
C ASN A 221 26.30 4.47 11.70
N PHE A 222 25.65 5.58 12.03
CA PHE A 222 24.29 5.54 12.57
C PHE A 222 23.25 5.10 11.54
N ILE A 223 23.54 5.24 10.23
CA ILE A 223 22.71 4.73 9.13
C ILE A 223 23.19 3.33 8.73
N THR A 224 24.50 3.14 8.54
CA THR A 224 25.03 1.89 7.99
C THR A 224 24.79 0.67 8.87
N ARG A 225 24.59 0.85 10.18
CA ARG A 225 24.18 -0.22 11.11
C ARG A 225 22.81 -0.85 10.78
N TYR A 226 21.96 -0.19 10.00
CA TYR A 226 20.64 -0.71 9.60
C TYR A 226 20.69 -1.52 8.29
N ARG A 227 21.88 -1.75 7.73
CA ARG A 227 22.03 -2.48 6.47
C ARG A 227 21.57 -3.93 6.62
N ILE A 228 20.77 -4.40 5.68
CA ILE A 228 20.22 -5.77 5.68
C ILE A 228 21.30 -6.77 5.22
N GLN A 229 21.92 -6.52 4.06
CA GLN A 229 22.98 -7.37 3.51
C GLN A 229 24.38 -6.78 3.79
N VAL A 230 24.96 -7.09 4.96
CA VAL A 230 26.20 -6.47 5.49
C VAL A 230 27.41 -6.64 4.56
N ASP A 231 27.59 -7.81 3.95
CA ASP A 231 28.76 -8.14 3.14
C ASP A 231 28.64 -7.73 1.65
N LYS A 232 27.59 -6.99 1.29
CA LYS A 232 27.29 -6.64 -0.10
C LYS A 232 27.22 -5.13 -0.30
N ASN A 233 27.78 -4.68 -1.42
CA ASN A 233 27.66 -3.30 -1.90
C ASN A 233 28.09 -2.24 -0.86
N ASN A 234 29.16 -2.51 -0.11
CA ASN A 234 29.67 -1.63 0.94
C ASN A 234 31.22 -1.45 0.84
N PRO A 235 31.72 -0.33 0.28
CA PRO A 235 30.97 0.69 -0.45
C PRO A 235 30.47 0.18 -1.81
N VAL A 236 29.53 0.88 -2.41
CA VAL A 236 29.03 0.56 -3.76
C VAL A 236 30.11 0.82 -4.81
N ASP A 237 30.23 -0.07 -5.79
CA ASP A 237 31.08 0.14 -6.97
C ASP A 237 30.64 1.40 -7.76
N PRO A 238 31.50 2.43 -7.87
CA PRO A 238 31.17 3.68 -8.56
C PRO A 238 30.82 3.51 -10.05
N VAL A 239 31.40 2.52 -10.73
CA VAL A 239 31.13 2.26 -12.15
C VAL A 239 29.72 1.70 -12.30
N LYS A 240 29.38 0.71 -11.47
CA LYS A 240 28.04 0.11 -11.43
C LYS A 240 26.98 1.14 -11.04
N LEU A 241 27.25 1.97 -10.04
CA LEU A 241 26.35 3.06 -9.62
C LEU A 241 26.13 4.07 -10.75
N ARG A 242 27.19 4.53 -11.42
CA ARG A 242 27.08 5.47 -12.54
C ARG A 242 26.24 4.89 -13.68
N HIS A 243 26.40 3.61 -13.97
CA HIS A 243 25.58 2.92 -14.96
C HIS A 243 24.10 2.91 -14.56
N ALA A 244 23.79 2.54 -13.32
CA ALA A 244 22.43 2.55 -12.81
C ALA A 244 21.79 3.94 -12.86
N VAL A 245 22.49 4.97 -12.36
CA VAL A 245 22.04 6.37 -12.38
C VAL A 245 21.77 6.84 -13.82
N LYS A 246 22.67 6.54 -14.76
CA LYS A 246 22.48 6.89 -16.17
C LYS A 246 21.20 6.24 -16.73
N THR A 247 21.00 4.96 -16.49
CA THR A 247 19.82 4.24 -16.96
C THR A 247 18.53 4.78 -16.33
N VAL A 248 18.53 5.08 -15.04
CA VAL A 248 17.38 5.69 -14.34
C VAL A 248 17.03 7.05 -14.95
N VAL A 249 18.03 7.92 -15.17
CA VAL A 249 17.83 9.23 -15.80
C VAL A 249 17.26 9.08 -17.22
N LEU A 250 17.79 8.15 -18.02
CA LEU A 250 17.28 7.88 -19.37
C LEU A 250 15.83 7.35 -19.34
N ASN A 251 15.50 6.43 -18.44
CA ASN A 251 14.14 5.93 -18.27
C ASN A 251 13.19 7.07 -17.88
N GLN A 252 13.57 7.93 -16.94
CA GLN A 252 12.74 9.07 -16.55
C GLN A 252 12.52 10.06 -17.69
N LEU A 253 13.59 10.43 -18.41
CA LEU A 253 13.54 11.40 -19.50
C LEU A 253 12.77 10.90 -20.72
N PHE A 254 13.02 9.66 -21.16
CA PHE A 254 12.53 9.16 -22.43
C PHE A 254 11.30 8.26 -22.30
N ILE A 255 10.92 7.86 -21.09
CA ILE A 255 9.75 7.00 -20.86
C ILE A 255 8.78 7.65 -19.89
N SER A 256 9.20 7.97 -18.66
CA SER A 256 8.28 8.54 -17.66
C SER A 256 7.68 9.86 -18.12
N VAL A 257 8.50 10.77 -18.68
CA VAL A 257 8.03 12.07 -19.19
C VAL A 257 6.97 11.90 -20.29
N PRO A 258 7.21 11.19 -21.41
CA PRO A 258 6.16 10.93 -22.41
C PRO A 258 4.91 10.26 -21.83
N MET A 259 5.06 9.31 -20.90
CA MET A 259 3.90 8.65 -20.30
C MET A 259 3.04 9.62 -19.47
N VAL A 260 3.66 10.54 -18.72
CA VAL A 260 2.92 11.58 -17.98
C VAL A 260 2.25 12.58 -18.94
N VAL A 261 2.85 12.89 -20.08
CA VAL A 261 2.21 13.69 -21.14
C VAL A 261 0.96 13.00 -21.68
N VAL A 262 1.01 11.68 -21.90
CA VAL A 262 -0.16 10.89 -22.29
C VAL A 262 -1.21 10.88 -21.19
N CYS A 263 -0.82 10.68 -19.92
CA CYS A 263 -1.73 10.77 -18.78
C CYS A 263 -2.44 12.11 -18.70
N TRP A 264 -1.71 13.22 -18.89
CA TRP A 264 -2.29 14.56 -18.98
C TRP A 264 -3.35 14.64 -20.08
N ALA A 265 -3.02 14.20 -21.30
CA ALA A 265 -3.95 14.24 -22.43
C ALA A 265 -5.24 13.47 -22.15
N VAL A 266 -5.14 12.28 -21.54
CA VAL A 266 -6.31 11.47 -21.17
C VAL A 266 -7.12 12.14 -20.06
N MET A 267 -6.48 12.55 -18.97
CA MET A 267 -7.17 13.16 -17.82
C MET A 267 -7.84 14.48 -18.20
N PHE A 268 -7.15 15.32 -18.98
CA PHE A 268 -7.71 16.58 -19.48
C PHE A 268 -8.88 16.37 -20.45
N SER A 269 -8.86 15.30 -21.25
CA SER A 269 -9.98 14.98 -22.14
C SER A 269 -11.25 14.54 -21.40
N SER A 270 -11.10 14.06 -20.17
CA SER A 270 -12.19 13.51 -19.35
C SER A 270 -12.64 14.44 -18.22
N GLY A 271 -11.90 15.51 -17.94
CA GLY A 271 -12.23 16.49 -16.89
C GLY A 271 -11.16 17.56 -16.71
N ASN A 272 -11.28 18.34 -15.64
CA ASN A 272 -10.26 19.34 -15.26
C ASN A 272 -9.45 18.83 -14.05
N PRO A 273 -8.31 18.14 -14.26
CA PRO A 273 -7.48 17.66 -13.16
C PRO A 273 -6.82 18.80 -12.37
N CYS A 274 -6.76 20.03 -12.90
CA CYS A 274 -6.21 21.20 -12.22
C CYS A 274 -7.30 22.15 -11.71
N GLY A 275 -8.51 21.65 -11.44
CA GLY A 275 -9.64 22.46 -11.00
C GLY A 275 -9.38 23.31 -9.75
N PRO A 276 -10.18 24.36 -9.51
CA PRO A 276 -9.96 25.29 -8.39
C PRO A 276 -10.30 24.68 -7.02
N GLU A 277 -11.14 23.64 -6.97
CA GLU A 277 -11.59 23.00 -5.74
C GLU A 277 -10.76 21.76 -5.43
N LEU A 278 -10.16 21.71 -4.24
CA LEU A 278 -9.47 20.51 -3.77
C LEU A 278 -10.46 19.36 -3.54
N PRO A 279 -10.01 18.11 -3.75
CA PRO A 279 -10.79 16.96 -3.33
C PRO A 279 -10.99 17.00 -1.81
N THR A 280 -12.17 16.59 -1.35
CA THR A 280 -12.39 16.43 0.09
C THR A 280 -11.38 15.42 0.66
N PHE A 281 -11.01 15.58 1.93
CA PHE A 281 -10.05 14.69 2.59
C PHE A 281 -10.41 13.21 2.44
N HIS A 282 -11.69 12.87 2.58
CA HIS A 282 -12.18 11.50 2.41
C HIS A 282 -12.08 11.01 0.98
N ARG A 283 -12.37 11.86 -0.02
CA ARG A 283 -12.18 11.52 -1.42
C ARG A 283 -10.71 11.26 -1.70
N GLY A 284 -9.81 12.14 -1.27
CA GLY A 284 -8.37 11.94 -1.39
C GLY A 284 -7.91 10.61 -0.78
N LEU A 285 -8.34 10.29 0.45
CA LEU A 285 -7.98 9.03 1.11
C LEU A 285 -8.49 7.79 0.35
N LEU A 286 -9.72 7.83 -0.18
CA LEU A 286 -10.29 6.74 -0.97
C LEU A 286 -9.57 6.57 -2.32
N GLU A 287 -9.22 7.67 -2.99
CA GLU A 287 -8.43 7.64 -4.22
C GLU A 287 -7.05 7.03 -3.96
N MET A 288 -6.38 7.42 -2.87
CA MET A 288 -5.08 6.85 -2.46
C MET A 288 -5.17 5.35 -2.19
N ALA A 289 -6.21 4.90 -1.46
CA ALA A 289 -6.42 3.48 -1.19
C ALA A 289 -6.71 2.69 -2.47
N PHE A 290 -7.51 3.25 -3.39
CA PHE A 290 -7.77 2.64 -4.69
C PHE A 290 -6.49 2.51 -5.51
N CYS A 291 -5.67 3.57 -5.56
CA CYS A 291 -4.40 3.55 -6.28
C CYS A 291 -3.44 2.49 -5.70
N ALA A 292 -3.35 2.35 -4.38
CA ALA A 292 -2.51 1.32 -3.75
C ALA A 292 -2.96 -0.11 -4.06
N VAL A 293 -4.27 -0.37 -4.08
CA VAL A 293 -4.81 -1.69 -4.46
C VAL A 293 -4.53 -1.97 -5.95
N LEU A 294 -4.70 -0.97 -6.80
CA LEU A 294 -4.48 -1.11 -8.23
C LEU A 294 -2.99 -1.30 -8.57
N GLU A 295 -2.11 -0.58 -7.88
CA GLU A 295 -0.66 -0.75 -7.96
C GLU A 295 -0.27 -2.17 -7.55
N GLU A 296 -0.74 -2.66 -6.40
CA GLU A 296 -0.48 -4.05 -5.96
C GLU A 296 -0.91 -5.07 -7.03
N LEU A 297 -2.10 -4.91 -7.62
CA LEU A 297 -2.59 -5.80 -8.68
C LEU A 297 -1.70 -5.78 -9.92
N LEU A 298 -1.47 -4.60 -10.49
CA LEU A 298 -0.77 -4.48 -11.77
C LEU A 298 0.73 -4.76 -11.61
N PHE A 299 1.34 -4.30 -10.52
CA PHE A 299 2.74 -4.59 -10.21
C PHE A 299 2.95 -6.09 -10.01
N TYR A 300 2.18 -6.74 -9.14
CA TYR A 300 2.36 -8.17 -8.86
C TYR A 300 2.32 -9.04 -10.13
N TYR A 301 1.31 -8.84 -10.99
CA TYR A 301 1.16 -9.66 -12.18
C TYR A 301 2.20 -9.32 -13.26
N SER A 302 2.49 -8.04 -13.50
CA SER A 302 3.53 -7.66 -14.47
C SER A 302 4.91 -8.12 -14.02
N HIS A 303 5.24 -7.93 -12.74
CA HIS A 303 6.51 -8.34 -12.15
C HIS A 303 6.68 -9.86 -12.21
N ARG A 304 5.65 -10.62 -11.78
CA ARG A 304 5.68 -12.08 -11.87
C ARG A 304 5.77 -12.58 -13.32
N LEU A 305 5.13 -11.89 -14.27
CA LEU A 305 5.24 -12.20 -15.70
C LEU A 305 6.67 -11.99 -16.20
N PHE A 306 7.33 -10.90 -15.81
CA PHE A 306 8.71 -10.63 -16.19
C PHE A 306 9.73 -11.62 -15.59
N HIS A 307 9.38 -12.31 -14.50
CA HIS A 307 10.13 -13.44 -13.98
C HIS A 307 9.94 -14.76 -14.73
N HIS A 308 9.01 -14.81 -15.69
CA HIS A 308 8.88 -15.99 -16.54
C HIS A 308 10.18 -16.23 -17.32
N PRO A 309 10.70 -17.47 -17.44
CA PRO A 309 12.02 -17.74 -18.02
C PRO A 309 12.25 -17.15 -19.42
N ALA A 310 11.20 -17.08 -20.24
CA ALA A 310 11.26 -16.49 -21.57
C ALA A 310 11.49 -14.97 -21.57
N LEU A 311 11.01 -14.26 -20.54
CA LEU A 311 11.08 -12.80 -20.42
C LEU A 311 12.22 -12.36 -19.50
N TYR A 312 12.50 -13.11 -18.43
CA TYR A 312 13.48 -12.75 -17.40
C TYR A 312 14.84 -12.40 -17.99
N LYS A 313 15.39 -13.29 -18.83
CA LYS A 313 16.72 -13.11 -19.43
C LYS A 313 16.83 -11.80 -20.23
N HIS A 314 15.73 -11.33 -20.82
CA HIS A 314 15.71 -10.22 -21.77
C HIS A 314 15.33 -8.89 -21.12
N PHE A 315 14.41 -8.92 -20.15
CA PHE A 315 13.79 -7.69 -19.65
C PHE A 315 14.05 -7.45 -18.16
N HIS A 316 14.11 -8.50 -17.34
CA HIS A 316 14.14 -8.33 -15.88
C HIS A 316 15.46 -8.68 -15.22
N LYS A 317 16.32 -9.45 -15.90
CA LYS A 317 17.66 -9.78 -15.43
C LYS A 317 18.48 -8.53 -15.11
N GLN A 318 18.32 -7.46 -15.90
CA GLN A 318 18.99 -6.18 -15.68
C GLN A 318 18.67 -5.64 -14.28
N HIS A 319 17.39 -5.56 -13.91
CA HIS A 319 16.98 -5.09 -12.58
C HIS A 319 17.64 -5.92 -11.46
N HIS A 320 17.69 -7.24 -11.66
CA HIS A 320 18.29 -8.21 -10.74
C HIS A 320 19.83 -8.31 -10.75
N GLU A 321 20.52 -7.44 -11.50
CA GLU A 321 21.98 -7.30 -11.36
C GLU A 321 22.39 -6.79 -9.96
N TRP A 322 21.44 -6.22 -9.21
CA TRP A 322 21.61 -5.70 -7.86
C TRP A 322 20.98 -6.62 -6.81
N THR A 323 21.57 -7.79 -6.59
CA THR A 323 21.10 -8.77 -5.58
C THR A 323 21.03 -8.23 -4.14
N ALA A 324 21.77 -7.17 -3.86
CA ALA A 324 21.62 -6.31 -2.69
C ALA A 324 21.26 -4.91 -3.22
N PRO A 325 19.97 -4.58 -3.33
CA PRO A 325 19.55 -3.33 -3.95
C PRO A 325 19.95 -2.13 -3.07
N ILE A 326 19.99 -0.97 -3.73
CA ILE A 326 20.12 0.36 -3.15
C ILE A 326 18.96 1.21 -3.68
N GLY A 327 18.62 2.31 -3.02
CA GLY A 327 17.36 3.01 -3.31
C GLY A 327 17.18 3.39 -4.79
N VAL A 328 18.24 3.89 -5.44
CA VAL A 328 18.18 4.42 -6.81
C VAL A 328 17.89 3.32 -7.83
N VAL A 329 18.23 2.06 -7.52
CA VAL A 329 18.03 0.94 -8.46
C VAL A 329 16.59 0.46 -8.53
N SER A 330 15.70 1.01 -7.69
CA SER A 330 14.25 0.84 -7.83
C SER A 330 13.71 1.21 -9.22
N LEU A 331 14.37 2.13 -9.93
CA LEU A 331 14.04 2.49 -11.32
C LEU A 331 15.09 2.03 -12.35
N TYR A 332 16.10 1.27 -11.91
CA TYR A 332 17.06 0.62 -12.80
C TYR A 332 16.42 -0.62 -13.39
N ALA A 333 15.83 -0.44 -14.57
CA ALA A 333 15.04 -1.47 -15.25
C ALA A 333 15.21 -1.35 -16.76
N HIS A 334 14.92 -2.43 -17.49
CA HIS A 334 14.79 -2.38 -18.94
C HIS A 334 13.61 -1.46 -19.32
N PRO A 335 13.64 -0.72 -20.44
CA PRO A 335 12.56 0.17 -20.86
C PRO A 335 11.16 -0.43 -20.82
N LEU A 336 11.00 -1.66 -21.32
CA LEU A 336 9.71 -2.37 -21.31
C LEU A 336 9.21 -2.70 -19.90
N GLU A 337 10.10 -3.10 -19.00
CA GLU A 337 9.78 -3.32 -17.59
C GLU A 337 9.41 -1.98 -16.93
N HIS A 338 10.15 -0.92 -17.22
CA HIS A 338 9.87 0.40 -16.69
C HIS A 338 8.46 0.90 -17.09
N VAL A 339 8.03 0.63 -18.33
CA VAL A 339 6.65 0.94 -18.75
C VAL A 339 5.64 0.09 -17.98
N LEU A 340 5.78 -1.24 -18.02
CA LEU A 340 4.72 -2.16 -17.61
C LEU A 340 4.65 -2.39 -16.08
N SER A 341 5.79 -2.38 -15.40
CA SER A 341 5.88 -2.65 -13.96
C SER A 341 6.10 -1.39 -13.13
N ASN A 342 6.77 -0.35 -13.64
CA ASN A 342 6.97 0.86 -12.82
C ASN A 342 5.92 1.93 -13.13
N MET A 343 5.76 2.31 -14.40
CA MET A 343 4.90 3.43 -14.77
C MET A 343 3.43 3.07 -14.77
N LEU A 344 2.99 2.05 -15.50
CA LEU A 344 1.56 1.73 -15.60
C LEU A 344 0.88 1.48 -14.23
N PRO A 345 1.45 0.70 -13.29
CA PRO A 345 0.82 0.48 -11.98
C PRO A 345 0.64 1.76 -11.17
N ALA A 346 1.60 2.68 -11.24
CA ALA A 346 1.51 3.97 -10.56
C ALA A 346 0.55 4.96 -11.26
N LEU A 347 0.58 5.02 -12.59
CA LEU A 347 -0.10 6.07 -13.37
C LEU A 347 -1.61 5.84 -13.53
N ILE A 348 -2.04 4.59 -13.66
CA ILE A 348 -3.39 4.28 -14.14
C ILE A 348 -4.50 4.52 -13.10
N GLY A 349 -4.18 4.47 -11.80
CA GLY A 349 -5.13 4.77 -10.72
C GLY A 349 -5.70 6.19 -10.83
N PRO A 350 -4.85 7.24 -10.77
CA PRO A 350 -5.29 8.61 -10.96
C PRO A 350 -6.01 8.87 -12.30
N VAL A 351 -5.56 8.20 -13.38
CA VAL A 351 -6.19 8.33 -14.71
C VAL A 351 -7.63 7.79 -14.70
N ILE A 352 -7.85 6.59 -14.17
CA ILE A 352 -9.18 5.98 -14.08
C ILE A 352 -10.12 6.83 -13.23
N LEU A 353 -9.61 7.39 -12.13
CA LEU A 353 -10.39 8.17 -11.18
C LEU A 353 -10.65 9.61 -11.61
N GLY A 354 -9.96 10.10 -12.66
CA GLY A 354 -9.95 11.52 -13.01
C GLY A 354 -9.43 12.39 -11.86
N SER A 355 -8.44 11.89 -11.13
CA SER A 355 -7.97 12.50 -9.87
C SER A 355 -7.47 13.93 -10.06
N HIS A 356 -7.73 14.76 -9.04
CA HIS A 356 -7.17 16.10 -8.95
C HIS A 356 -5.63 16.06 -8.89
N LEU A 357 -4.95 17.06 -9.47
CA LEU A 357 -3.49 17.15 -9.57
C LEU A 357 -2.81 16.95 -8.21
N VAL A 358 -3.38 17.51 -7.14
CA VAL A 358 -2.83 17.36 -5.78
C VAL A 358 -2.83 15.91 -5.31
N THR A 359 -3.92 15.16 -5.55
CA THR A 359 -3.96 13.72 -5.23
C THR A 359 -2.97 12.95 -6.09
N THR A 360 -2.95 13.22 -7.40
CA THR A 360 -2.03 12.59 -8.36
C THR A 360 -0.57 12.80 -7.97
N THR A 361 -0.21 14.04 -7.61
CA THR A 361 1.13 14.43 -7.17
C THR A 361 1.52 13.72 -5.87
N LEU A 362 0.62 13.71 -4.88
CA LEU A 362 0.85 13.03 -3.61
C LEU A 362 1.02 11.52 -3.81
N TRP A 363 0.18 10.91 -4.64
CA TRP A 363 0.25 9.49 -4.99
C TRP A 363 1.59 9.14 -5.65
N TYR A 364 1.99 9.84 -6.70
CA TYR A 364 3.26 9.54 -7.40
C TYR A 364 4.47 9.75 -6.49
N ALA A 365 4.47 10.79 -5.65
CA ALA A 365 5.55 11.00 -4.68
C ALA A 365 5.61 9.86 -3.65
N LEU A 366 4.46 9.43 -3.09
CA LEU A 366 4.40 8.34 -2.13
C LEU A 366 4.78 7.00 -2.74
N ALA A 367 4.33 6.69 -3.96
CA ALA A 367 4.73 5.48 -4.68
C ALA A 367 6.25 5.42 -4.86
N LEU A 368 6.87 6.50 -5.38
CA LEU A 368 8.32 6.55 -5.59
C LEU A 368 9.14 6.47 -4.29
N VAL A 369 8.68 7.12 -3.21
CA VAL A 369 9.33 7.01 -1.90
C VAL A 369 9.18 5.61 -1.33
N SER A 370 8.00 5.00 -1.44
CA SER A 370 7.74 3.61 -1.02
C SER A 370 8.65 2.63 -1.76
N THR A 371 8.75 2.72 -3.09
CA THR A 371 9.65 1.87 -3.90
C THR A 371 11.12 2.12 -3.55
N THR A 372 11.51 3.37 -3.27
CA THR A 372 12.86 3.69 -2.82
C THR A 372 13.17 3.00 -1.48
N ILE A 373 12.24 3.08 -0.51
CA ILE A 373 12.40 2.44 0.80
C ILE A 373 12.49 0.92 0.66
N SER A 374 11.66 0.29 -0.18
CA SER A 374 11.70 -1.16 -0.37
C SER A 374 13.00 -1.66 -1.01
N HIS A 375 13.73 -0.80 -1.72
CA HIS A 375 15.02 -1.11 -2.36
C HIS A 375 16.23 -0.55 -1.63
N CYS A 376 16.06 0.24 -0.56
CA CYS A 376 17.17 1.02 -0.04
C CYS A 376 18.30 0.19 0.59
N GLY A 377 18.05 -1.09 0.90
CA GLY A 377 19.02 -1.97 1.54
C GLY A 377 19.21 -1.70 3.04
N TYR A 378 18.41 -0.79 3.62
CA TYR A 378 18.45 -0.39 5.02
C TYR A 378 17.08 -0.54 5.69
N HIS A 379 17.01 -1.26 6.80
CA HIS A 379 15.81 -1.29 7.62
C HIS A 379 15.80 -0.12 8.60
N LEU A 380 15.48 1.07 8.07
CA LEU A 380 15.50 2.32 8.84
C LEU A 380 14.32 2.44 9.81
N PRO A 381 14.50 3.14 10.94
CA PRO A 381 13.44 3.34 11.92
C PRO A 381 12.30 4.22 11.35
N PHE A 382 11.07 3.90 11.76
CA PHE A 382 9.82 4.57 11.38
C PHE A 382 9.44 4.48 9.90
N LEU A 383 10.15 3.68 9.11
CA LEU A 383 9.85 3.42 7.69
C LEU A 383 9.40 1.97 7.48
N PRO A 384 8.56 1.70 6.45
CA PRO A 384 8.18 0.33 6.08
C PRO A 384 9.40 -0.57 5.87
N SER A 385 9.24 -1.85 6.19
CA SER A 385 10.35 -2.81 6.09
C SER A 385 10.73 -3.12 4.64
N PRO A 386 12.02 -3.04 4.26
CA PRO A 386 12.50 -3.48 2.95
C PRO A 386 12.70 -5.00 2.84
N GLU A 387 12.68 -5.74 3.96
CA GLU A 387 13.06 -7.18 4.04
C GLU A 387 12.35 -8.05 3.00
N PHE A 388 11.07 -7.75 2.70
CA PHE A 388 10.28 -8.51 1.72
C PHE A 388 10.86 -8.42 0.31
N HIS A 389 11.23 -7.21 -0.13
CA HIS A 389 11.74 -6.97 -1.48
C HIS A 389 13.25 -7.18 -1.56
N ASP A 390 14.00 -6.94 -0.48
CA ASP A 390 15.40 -7.35 -0.40
C ASP A 390 15.54 -8.88 -0.55
N TYR A 391 14.67 -9.65 0.11
CA TYR A 391 14.60 -11.10 -0.06
C TYR A 391 14.22 -11.51 -1.49
N HIS A 392 13.38 -10.72 -2.17
CA HIS A 392 13.06 -10.91 -3.58
C HIS A 392 14.32 -10.81 -4.46
N HIS A 393 15.13 -9.75 -4.30
CA HIS A 393 16.40 -9.60 -5.03
C HIS A 393 17.43 -10.69 -4.70
N LEU A 394 17.34 -11.30 -3.52
CA LEU A 394 18.21 -12.42 -3.12
C LEU A 394 17.79 -13.77 -3.73
N LYS A 395 16.48 -14.02 -3.89
CA LYS A 395 15.92 -15.33 -4.29
C LYS A 395 15.31 -15.37 -5.69
N PHE A 396 15.02 -14.22 -6.27
CA PHE A 396 14.48 -13.99 -7.62
C PHE A 396 13.06 -14.51 -7.88
N ASN A 397 12.60 -15.60 -7.25
CA ASN A 397 11.37 -16.29 -7.66
C ASN A 397 10.20 -16.23 -6.67
N GLN A 398 10.23 -15.29 -5.74
CA GLN A 398 9.28 -15.16 -4.61
C GLN A 398 9.00 -13.69 -4.34
N ASN A 399 7.96 -13.33 -3.59
CA ASN A 399 7.75 -11.97 -3.10
C ASN A 399 7.65 -10.91 -4.24
N PHE A 400 6.64 -11.03 -5.11
CA PHE A 400 6.50 -10.19 -6.30
C PHE A 400 5.71 -8.89 -6.09
N GLY A 401 4.85 -8.83 -5.07
CA GLY A 401 3.95 -7.70 -4.82
C GLY A 401 4.63 -6.53 -4.11
N VAL A 402 3.92 -5.41 -4.07
CA VAL A 402 4.33 -4.20 -3.34
C VAL A 402 3.91 -4.31 -1.87
N LEU A 403 2.68 -4.77 -1.63
CA LEU A 403 2.08 -4.94 -0.30
C LEU A 403 2.20 -6.38 0.23
N GLY A 404 2.49 -7.34 -0.65
CA GLY A 404 2.58 -8.77 -0.33
C GLY A 404 1.22 -9.46 -0.14
N VAL A 405 0.11 -8.76 -0.39
CA VAL A 405 -1.26 -9.32 -0.27
C VAL A 405 -1.47 -10.38 -1.34
N LEU A 406 -1.08 -10.10 -2.58
CA LEU A 406 -1.20 -11.07 -3.66
C LEU A 406 -0.19 -12.20 -3.52
N ASP A 407 0.98 -11.97 -2.93
CA ASP A 407 1.89 -13.06 -2.62
C ASP A 407 1.29 -14.02 -1.61
N ARG A 408 0.65 -13.50 -0.56
CA ARG A 408 -0.06 -14.32 0.42
C ARG A 408 -1.16 -15.14 -0.23
N LEU A 409 -1.93 -14.53 -1.14
CA LEU A 409 -3.04 -15.19 -1.84
C LEU A 409 -2.56 -16.30 -2.78
N HIS A 410 -1.44 -16.08 -3.47
CA HIS A 410 -0.88 -17.04 -4.44
C HIS A 410 0.18 -17.98 -3.84
N GLY A 411 0.57 -17.77 -2.58
CA GLY A 411 1.58 -18.56 -1.89
C GLY A 411 3.02 -18.27 -2.31
N THR A 412 3.30 -17.15 -2.98
CA THR A 412 4.64 -16.79 -3.48
C THR A 412 5.54 -16.17 -2.40
N ASP A 413 5.04 -15.95 -1.18
CA ASP A 413 5.80 -15.60 0.02
C ASP A 413 6.08 -16.81 0.94
N ALA A 414 5.71 -18.03 0.55
CA ALA A 414 5.69 -19.16 1.46
C ALA A 414 7.06 -19.55 2.04
N ASN A 415 8.16 -19.40 1.29
CA ASN A 415 9.49 -19.65 1.85
C ASN A 415 10.02 -18.45 2.61
N PHE A 416 9.73 -17.22 2.17
CA PHE A 416 10.06 -16.00 2.92
C PHE A 416 9.59 -16.09 4.37
N ARG A 417 8.35 -16.53 4.59
CA ARG A 417 7.76 -16.69 5.94
C ARG A 417 8.46 -17.67 6.87
N LYS A 418 9.31 -18.54 6.32
CA LYS A 418 10.10 -19.51 7.09
C LYS A 418 11.50 -18.97 7.43
N THR A 419 11.80 -17.74 7.05
CA THR A 419 13.13 -17.13 7.22
C THR A 419 13.15 -16.11 8.35
N LYS A 420 14.36 -15.83 8.83
CA LYS A 420 14.64 -14.72 9.74
C LYS A 420 14.27 -13.35 9.16
N ALA A 421 14.37 -13.17 7.84
CA ALA A 421 13.97 -11.93 7.18
C ALA A 421 12.47 -11.64 7.38
N TYR A 422 11.61 -12.67 7.43
CA TYR A 422 10.19 -12.49 7.77
C TYR A 422 9.98 -12.11 9.23
N GLU A 423 10.72 -12.70 10.16
CA GLU A 423 10.68 -12.28 11.59
C GLU A 423 11.08 -10.80 11.73
N ARG A 424 12.02 -10.35 10.90
CA ARG A 424 12.45 -8.93 10.83
C ARG A 424 11.50 -8.05 10.02
N HIS A 425 10.58 -8.59 9.22
CA HIS A 425 9.69 -7.81 8.35
C HIS A 425 8.55 -7.11 9.11
N THR A 426 8.92 -6.11 9.91
CA THR A 426 8.04 -5.32 10.77
C THR A 426 8.44 -3.84 10.74
N LEU A 427 7.54 -2.96 11.16
CA LEU A 427 7.87 -1.53 11.32
C LEU A 427 8.86 -1.37 12.49
N LEU A 428 10.06 -0.87 12.21
CA LEU A 428 11.05 -0.63 13.25
C LEU A 428 10.71 0.64 14.03
N LEU A 429 10.20 0.49 15.24
CA LEU A 429 9.83 1.62 16.12
C LEU A 429 10.93 2.01 17.11
N SER A 430 12.02 1.25 17.18
CA SER A 430 13.16 1.52 18.06
C SER A 430 14.38 1.97 17.27
N LEU A 431 15.39 2.51 17.96
CA LEU A 431 16.67 2.85 17.35
C LEU A 431 17.66 1.67 17.30
N THR A 432 17.28 0.50 17.80
CA THR A 432 18.12 -0.71 17.77
C THR A 432 17.88 -1.46 16.46
N PRO A 433 18.91 -1.74 15.65
CA PRO A 433 18.76 -2.52 14.42
C PRO A 433 18.09 -3.89 14.64
N LEU A 434 17.31 -4.35 13.68
CA LEU A 434 16.61 -5.64 13.77
C LEU A 434 17.54 -6.85 13.71
N THR A 435 18.74 -6.69 13.18
CA THR A 435 19.81 -7.68 13.25
C THR A 435 20.33 -7.87 14.67
N GLU A 436 20.22 -6.85 15.53
CA GLU A 436 20.58 -6.94 16.95
C GLU A 436 19.41 -7.42 17.81
N SER A 437 18.19 -6.94 17.57
CA SER A 437 17.01 -7.35 18.35
C SER A 437 16.49 -8.75 17.97
N ILE A 438 16.70 -9.18 16.72
CA ILE A 438 16.39 -10.51 16.21
C ILE A 438 17.66 -11.09 15.58
N PRO A 439 18.62 -11.58 16.39
CA PRO A 439 19.92 -12.04 15.89
C PRO A 439 19.81 -13.33 15.09
N ASP A 440 20.78 -13.53 14.20
CA ASP A 440 20.98 -14.82 13.52
C ASP A 440 21.41 -15.89 14.53
N PRO A 441 21.05 -17.17 14.31
CA PRO A 441 21.53 -18.24 15.15
C PRO A 441 23.07 -18.30 15.08
N PRO A 442 23.76 -18.64 16.19
CA PRO A 442 25.20 -18.74 16.20
C PRO A 442 25.65 -19.73 15.11
N LYS A 443 26.58 -19.31 14.24
CA LYS A 443 27.19 -20.19 13.24
C LYS A 443 27.78 -21.39 14.01
N LYS A 444 27.33 -22.61 13.68
CA LYS A 444 27.99 -23.82 14.20
C LYS A 444 29.44 -23.76 13.77
N VAL A 445 30.34 -23.64 14.74
CA VAL A 445 31.78 -23.77 14.52
C VAL A 445 31.98 -25.20 14.00
N GLN A 446 32.36 -25.31 12.73
CA GLN A 446 32.69 -26.58 12.09
C GLN A 446 34.17 -26.89 12.27
#